data_AF-A0A7H1B0B0-F1
#
_entry.id   AF-A0A7H1B0B0-F1
#
_cell.length_a   1.000
_cell.length_b   1.000
_cell.length_c   1.000
_cell.angle_alpha   90.00
_cell.angle_beta   90.00
_cell.angle_gamma   90.00
#
_symmetry.space_group_name_H-M   'P 1'
#
loop_
_entity.id
_entity.type
_entity.pdbx_description
1 polymer ?
#
loop_
_entity_poly.entity_id
_entity_poly.type
_entity_poly.pdbx_seq_one_letter_code
_entity_poly.pdbx_strand_id
1 'polypeptide(L)'
;MWAQLVTALTGEATSEDELAALAREESGVLRLGPLGASFVDEGVAERLRRDAFHEAGSGELCRLHGHMVDWLTRSAAGFRHPEGWARHGTTGRYAATGLAMHAVQAGTYEELLRDGRVVAHLPQTALADAARSITFSLPGNTAAADAIHLWGWGIVPRQQAEWASWLHLMALSRNDRAFASAVANSGVTLPWQAKWAKWRPPGGLHPDFLEAGRLAALAEVRWHRRPAVAGLQRRTVNEEELLYVSIWDVETGEQLTDPLEDDGILEEHSADLTWPAASGQGSAAPASVSELFAASVPRRDDRAFVLPCVPPAVGDVTLFAGDLGLIAIEPADGVDLSDFGARTLPLSGDYTDAGPCSPVDAPAPSHEDLLTVFGEDLIYPIQPEDLPDRLTDPATRELLLEFGLPYMKEGAMGLFPFGNWEMGVLDELPSWPEGIEPVTETGPFFRIGKWVGGSLVVDGPTGHVLRVPTGPGEDHLGGLPIADSLEEFLTMVAVFVTGLRSRHLAPPTSAERQQATYWTVGALIETNETSGKQPAWSYVLHNT
;
A
#
# COMPACT_ATOMS: atom_id res chain seq x y z
N MET A 1 16.76 32.18 14.56
CA MET A 1 15.35 31.77 14.33
C MET A 1 14.38 32.93 14.52
N TRP A 2 14.23 33.45 15.74
CA TRP A 2 13.29 34.53 16.03
C TRP A 2 13.55 35.81 15.22
N ALA A 3 14.82 36.14 14.96
CA ALA A 3 15.17 37.23 14.06
C ALA A 3 14.54 37.09 12.66
N GLN A 4 14.49 35.88 12.11
CA GLN A 4 13.86 35.63 10.81
C GLN A 4 12.34 35.77 10.87
N LEU A 5 11.72 35.31 11.96
CA LEU A 5 10.28 35.48 12.18
C LEU A 5 9.90 36.97 12.30
N VAL A 6 10.68 37.74 13.07
CA VAL A 6 10.48 39.19 13.21
C VAL A 6 10.65 39.88 11.86
N THR A 7 11.74 39.62 11.14
CA THR A 7 11.96 40.22 9.82
C THR A 7 10.88 39.85 8.82
N ALA A 8 10.36 38.62 8.85
CA ALA A 8 9.24 38.20 8.01
C ALA A 8 7.93 38.93 8.34
N LEU A 9 7.70 39.23 9.63
CA LEU A 9 6.49 39.89 10.12
C LEU A 9 6.55 41.41 9.91
N THR A 10 7.66 42.05 10.28
CA THR A 10 7.78 43.51 10.34
C THR A 10 8.46 44.12 9.12
N GLY A 11 9.19 43.30 8.33
CA GLY A 11 10.06 43.76 7.26
C GLY A 11 11.40 44.34 7.76
N GLU A 12 11.62 44.41 9.07
CA GLU A 12 12.81 45.01 9.67
C GLU A 12 13.80 43.93 10.14
N ALA A 13 15.07 44.11 9.80
CA ALA A 13 16.13 43.24 10.32
C ALA A 13 16.30 43.45 11.83
N THR A 14 16.38 42.37 12.58
CA THR A 14 16.61 42.39 14.03
C THR A 14 17.78 41.48 14.37
N SER A 15 18.63 41.92 15.29
CA SER A 15 19.79 41.17 15.78
C SER A 15 19.42 40.20 16.91
N GLU A 16 20.25 39.18 17.12
CA GLU A 16 20.08 38.25 18.25
C GLU A 16 20.26 38.95 19.60
N ASP A 17 21.12 39.98 19.68
CA ASP A 17 21.37 40.75 20.89
C ASP A 17 20.14 41.58 21.31
N GLU A 18 19.45 42.18 20.35
CA GLU A 18 18.19 42.91 20.58
C GLU A 18 17.09 41.96 21.09
N LEU A 19 16.96 40.78 20.49
CA LEU A 19 15.99 39.77 20.95
C LEU A 19 16.34 39.22 22.33
N ALA A 20 17.63 39.06 22.63
CA ALA A 20 18.07 38.63 23.95
C ALA A 20 17.84 39.72 25.00
N ALA A 21 17.98 41.00 24.65
CA ALA A 21 17.62 42.11 25.53
C ALA A 21 16.12 42.10 25.82
N LEU A 22 15.27 42.00 24.79
CA LEU A 22 13.82 41.91 24.92
C LEU A 22 13.40 40.71 25.81
N ALA A 23 14.00 39.54 25.60
CA ALA A 23 13.68 38.36 26.40
C ALA A 23 14.10 38.49 27.88
N ARG A 24 15.11 39.32 28.21
CA ARG A 24 15.47 39.63 29.60
C ARG A 24 14.51 40.64 30.23
N GLU A 25 14.04 41.61 29.46
CA GLU A 25 13.02 42.57 29.89
C GLU A 25 11.69 41.86 30.15
N GLU A 26 11.28 40.99 29.23
CA GLU A 26 10.04 40.20 29.30
C GLU A 26 10.23 38.85 30.01
N SER A 27 10.99 38.83 31.10
CA SER A 27 11.30 37.60 31.87
C SER A 27 10.07 36.90 32.49
N GLY A 28 8.93 37.59 32.55
CA GLY A 28 7.63 37.02 32.94
C GLY A 28 6.92 36.23 31.83
N VAL A 29 7.39 36.35 30.59
CA VAL A 29 6.83 35.68 29.40
C VAL A 29 7.84 34.73 28.78
N LEU A 30 9.12 35.13 28.75
CA LEU A 30 10.21 34.41 28.10
C LEU A 30 11.29 33.97 29.08
N ARG A 31 11.89 32.82 28.77
CA ARG A 31 13.06 32.29 29.45
C ARG A 31 14.16 32.02 28.44
N LEU A 32 15.33 32.60 28.71
CA LEU A 32 16.58 32.27 28.01
C LEU A 32 17.25 31.07 28.68
N GLY A 33 17.67 30.10 27.86
CA GLY A 33 18.35 28.90 28.31
C GLY A 33 19.41 28.44 27.31
N PRO A 34 20.13 27.34 27.61
CA PRO A 34 21.21 26.83 26.77
C PRO A 34 20.77 26.37 25.37
N LEU A 35 19.46 26.17 25.16
CA LEU A 35 18.87 25.79 23.87
C LEU A 35 18.19 26.97 23.15
N GLY A 36 18.29 28.19 23.69
CA GLY A 36 17.68 29.40 23.14
C GLY A 36 16.59 30.00 24.03
N ALA A 37 15.65 30.71 23.40
CA ALA A 37 14.50 31.30 24.07
C ALA A 37 13.30 30.33 24.06
N SER A 38 12.52 30.35 25.14
CA SER A 38 11.28 29.57 25.30
C SER A 38 10.25 30.40 26.05
N PHE A 39 8.97 30.10 25.88
CA PHE A 39 7.94 30.67 26.75
C PHE A 39 8.04 30.07 28.15
N VAL A 40 7.76 30.87 29.18
CA VAL A 40 7.76 30.38 30.56
C VAL A 40 6.64 29.37 30.83
N ASP A 41 5.56 29.46 30.04
CA ASP A 41 4.35 28.64 30.12
C ASP A 41 3.72 28.51 28.73
N GLU A 42 3.28 27.32 28.36
CA GLU A 42 2.66 27.08 27.05
C GLU A 42 1.28 27.75 26.94
N GLY A 43 0.56 27.91 28.06
CA GLY A 43 -0.70 28.65 28.08
C GLY A 43 -0.50 30.14 27.77
N VAL A 44 0.62 30.74 28.17
CA VAL A 44 1.02 32.10 27.76
C VAL A 44 1.31 32.13 26.26
N ALA A 45 2.10 31.17 25.76
CA ALA A 45 2.42 31.07 24.34
C ALA A 45 1.16 30.98 23.48
N GLU A 46 0.22 30.12 23.87
CA GLU A 46 -1.04 29.90 23.16
C GLU A 46 -1.93 31.15 23.13
N ARG A 47 -2.01 31.89 24.24
CA ARG A 47 -2.75 33.17 24.25
C ARG A 47 -2.12 34.18 23.30
N LEU A 48 -0.80 34.34 23.34
CA LEU A 48 -0.09 35.27 22.46
C LEU A 48 -0.23 34.89 20.98
N ARG A 49 -0.17 33.59 20.64
CA ARG A 49 -0.41 33.12 19.26
C ARG A 49 -1.81 33.45 18.78
N ARG A 50 -2.83 33.29 19.65
CA ARG A 50 -4.22 33.62 19.33
C ARG A 50 -4.43 35.12 19.12
N ASP A 51 -3.87 35.93 20.00
CA ASP A 51 -3.96 37.39 19.90
C ASP A 51 -3.26 37.88 18.62
N ALA A 52 -2.04 37.38 18.36
CA ALA A 52 -1.33 37.67 17.11
C ALA A 52 -2.10 37.23 15.85
N PHE A 53 -2.79 36.08 15.90
CA PHE A 53 -3.65 35.63 14.80
C PHE A 53 -4.82 36.59 14.55
N HIS A 54 -5.44 37.12 15.61
CA HIS A 54 -6.50 38.11 15.48
C HIS A 54 -6.00 39.45 14.95
N GLU A 55 -4.78 39.86 15.29
CA GLU A 55 -4.20 41.16 14.91
C GLU A 55 -3.63 41.18 13.48
N ALA A 56 -2.77 40.22 13.12
CA ALA A 56 -2.14 40.16 11.79
C ALA A 56 -3.07 39.58 10.70
N GLY A 57 -4.03 38.75 11.09
CA GLY A 57 -4.90 38.03 10.16
C GLY A 57 -4.20 36.90 9.40
N SER A 58 -5.00 36.04 8.79
CA SER A 58 -4.52 34.78 8.19
C SER A 58 -3.55 34.98 7.02
N GLY A 59 -3.75 36.00 6.19
CA GLY A 59 -2.91 36.25 5.02
C GLY A 59 -1.48 36.70 5.36
N GLU A 60 -1.30 37.42 6.47
CA GLU A 60 0.03 37.85 6.93
C GLU A 60 0.79 36.70 7.57
N LEU A 61 0.12 35.90 8.40
CA LEU A 61 0.70 34.68 8.98
C LEU A 61 1.08 33.66 7.91
N CYS A 62 0.25 33.48 6.89
CA CYS A 62 0.58 32.62 5.75
C CYS A 62 1.88 33.06 5.05
N ARG A 63 2.05 34.37 4.78
CA ARG A 63 3.30 34.92 4.20
C ARG A 63 4.50 34.71 5.11
N LEU A 64 4.35 34.95 6.41
CA LEU A 64 5.41 34.75 7.40
C LEU A 64 5.87 33.29 7.41
N HIS A 65 4.92 32.35 7.44
CA HIS A 65 5.23 30.93 7.44
C HIS A 65 5.82 30.47 6.10
N GLY A 66 5.35 31.02 4.98
CA GLY A 66 5.96 30.81 3.66
C GLY A 66 7.42 31.26 3.62
N HIS A 67 7.74 32.45 4.17
CA HIS A 67 9.12 32.91 4.31
C HIS A 67 9.97 31.95 5.14
N MET A 68 9.42 31.42 6.24
CA MET A 68 10.13 30.45 7.08
C MET A 68 10.43 29.14 6.34
N VAL A 69 9.47 28.63 5.56
CA VAL A 69 9.68 27.45 4.71
C VAL A 69 10.82 27.73 3.72
N ASP A 70 10.74 28.82 2.96
CA ASP A 70 11.74 29.19 1.96
C ASP A 70 13.13 29.41 2.55
N TRP A 71 13.20 30.08 3.71
CA TRP A 71 14.46 30.36 4.38
C TRP A 71 15.10 29.08 4.93
N LEU A 72 14.33 28.22 5.59
CA LEU A 72 14.82 26.95 6.13
C LEU A 72 15.31 26.03 5.01
N THR A 73 14.52 25.86 3.95
CA THR A 73 14.87 25.00 2.82
C THR A 73 16.12 25.51 2.09
N ARG A 74 16.24 26.83 1.85
CA ARG A 74 17.46 27.41 1.24
C ARG A 74 18.68 27.32 2.16
N SER A 75 18.48 27.43 3.46
CA SER A 75 19.56 27.37 4.45
C SER A 75 20.00 25.95 4.79
N ALA A 76 19.27 24.93 4.33
CA ALA A 76 19.50 23.52 4.66
C ALA A 76 20.94 23.05 4.41
N ALA A 77 21.61 23.57 3.38
CA ALA A 77 23.02 23.25 3.11
C ALA A 77 23.94 23.57 4.31
N GLY A 78 23.62 24.60 5.08
CA GLY A 78 24.37 25.03 6.27
C GLY A 78 24.07 24.22 7.54
N PHE A 79 23.14 23.25 7.49
CA PHE A 79 22.84 22.38 8.62
C PHE A 79 22.61 20.90 8.27
N ARG A 80 23.24 20.43 7.18
CA ARG A 80 23.20 19.01 6.80
C ARG A 80 23.97 18.15 7.79
N HIS A 81 23.42 16.98 8.11
CA HIS A 81 24.08 16.00 8.95
C HIS A 81 23.70 14.58 8.49
N PRO A 82 24.62 13.60 8.51
CA PRO A 82 24.36 12.23 8.04
C PRO A 82 23.24 11.52 8.82
N GLU A 83 23.06 11.86 10.09
CA GLU A 83 21.94 11.38 10.92
C GLU A 83 20.69 12.30 10.89
N GLY A 84 20.59 13.20 9.91
CA GLY A 84 19.47 14.13 9.75
C GLY A 84 19.62 15.49 10.46
N TRP A 85 18.86 16.49 10.01
CA TRP A 85 19.02 17.90 10.42
C TRP A 85 18.98 18.13 11.94
N ALA A 86 18.21 17.36 12.69
CA ALA A 86 18.10 17.52 14.15
C ALA A 86 19.43 17.38 14.91
N ARG A 87 20.44 16.75 14.30
CA ARG A 87 21.77 16.50 14.87
C ARG A 87 22.77 17.63 14.63
N HIS A 88 22.55 18.52 13.67
CA HIS A 88 23.50 19.58 13.33
C HIS A 88 23.54 20.75 14.34
N GLY A 89 22.52 20.92 15.18
CA GLY A 89 22.45 22.01 16.17
C GLY A 89 21.03 22.56 16.36
N THR A 90 20.91 23.76 16.93
CA THR A 90 19.62 24.38 17.25
C THR A 90 18.79 24.71 16.00
N THR A 91 19.42 25.29 14.97
CA THR A 91 18.74 25.60 13.70
C THR A 91 18.28 24.34 12.99
N GLY A 92 19.13 23.32 12.88
CA GLY A 92 18.76 22.04 12.25
C GLY A 92 17.66 21.30 13.03
N ARG A 93 17.69 21.35 14.36
CA ARG A 93 16.60 20.83 15.21
C ARG A 93 15.29 21.56 14.97
N TYR A 94 15.31 22.89 14.93
CA TYR A 94 14.12 23.68 14.62
C TYR A 94 13.58 23.34 13.23
N ALA A 95 14.45 23.22 12.21
CA ALA A 95 14.05 22.85 10.86
C ALA A 95 13.38 21.48 10.85
N ALA A 96 14.00 20.48 11.47
CA ALA A 96 13.49 19.12 11.53
C ALA A 96 12.11 19.03 12.19
N THR A 97 11.89 19.74 13.30
CA THR A 97 10.63 19.64 14.05
C THR A 97 9.55 20.63 13.61
N GLY A 98 9.93 21.77 13.05
CA GLY A 98 9.03 22.90 12.80
C GLY A 98 8.67 23.12 11.33
N LEU A 99 9.48 22.65 10.37
CA LEU A 99 9.27 22.95 8.95
C LEU A 99 7.91 22.44 8.43
N ALA A 100 7.52 21.22 8.84
CA ALA A 100 6.24 20.64 8.43
C ALA A 100 5.05 21.52 8.85
N MET A 101 5.02 21.98 10.10
CA MET A 101 3.96 22.86 10.60
C MET A 101 3.99 24.25 9.95
N HIS A 102 5.18 24.79 9.63
CA HIS A 102 5.27 26.03 8.84
C HIS A 102 4.68 25.85 7.45
N ALA A 103 4.94 24.73 6.78
CA ALA A 103 4.36 24.44 5.48
C ALA A 103 2.84 24.27 5.55
N VAL A 104 2.29 23.71 6.63
CA VAL A 104 0.84 23.70 6.90
C VAL A 104 0.29 25.13 6.91
N GLN A 105 0.85 25.99 7.76
CA GLN A 105 0.35 27.36 7.93
C GLN A 105 0.55 28.23 6.69
N ALA A 106 1.53 27.89 5.84
CA ALA A 106 1.80 28.54 4.57
C ALA A 106 0.94 27.99 3.40
N GLY A 107 0.22 26.89 3.60
CA GLY A 107 -0.51 26.21 2.51
C GLY A 107 0.38 25.48 1.50
N THR A 108 1.64 25.20 1.84
CA THR A 108 2.64 24.54 0.97
C THR A 108 3.01 23.13 1.45
N TYR A 109 2.23 22.56 2.37
CA TYR A 109 2.51 21.25 2.97
C TYR A 109 2.55 20.12 1.93
N GLU A 110 1.66 20.11 0.95
CA GLU A 110 1.69 19.09 -0.10
C GLU A 110 2.93 19.21 -1.00
N GLU A 111 3.46 20.41 -1.22
CA GLU A 111 4.71 20.61 -1.96
C GLU A 111 5.90 20.08 -1.16
N LEU A 112 5.92 20.35 0.15
CA LEU A 112 6.92 19.81 1.07
C LEU A 112 6.92 18.28 1.06
N LEU A 113 5.74 17.65 1.11
CA LEU A 113 5.61 16.18 1.13
C LEU A 113 6.11 15.50 -0.15
N ARG A 114 6.23 16.23 -1.27
CA ARG A 114 6.78 15.73 -2.54
C ARG A 114 8.30 15.86 -2.60
N ASP A 115 8.93 16.63 -1.71
CA ASP A 115 10.39 16.80 -1.68
C ASP A 115 11.07 15.76 -0.78
N GLY A 116 11.38 14.59 -1.36
CA GLY A 116 12.10 13.52 -0.66
C GLY A 116 13.46 13.94 -0.08
N ARG A 117 14.12 14.98 -0.63
CA ARG A 117 15.40 15.48 -0.10
C ARG A 117 15.22 16.19 1.23
N VAL A 118 14.07 16.80 1.46
CA VAL A 118 13.72 17.51 2.69
C VAL A 118 13.06 16.57 3.69
N VAL A 119 12.05 15.81 3.25
CA VAL A 119 11.26 14.90 4.10
C VAL A 119 12.15 13.87 4.80
N ALA A 120 13.21 13.39 4.15
CA ALA A 120 14.18 12.47 4.77
C ALA A 120 14.86 13.01 6.04
N HIS A 121 14.84 14.33 6.27
CA HIS A 121 15.39 14.98 7.48
C HIS A 121 14.34 15.34 8.53
N LEU A 122 13.04 15.16 8.22
CA LEU A 122 11.94 15.46 9.12
C LEU A 122 11.55 14.19 9.90
N PRO A 123 11.37 14.25 11.23
CA PRO A 123 10.92 13.10 12.01
C PRO A 123 9.54 12.61 11.57
N GLN A 124 9.32 11.29 11.60
CA GLN A 124 8.03 10.64 11.31
C GLN A 124 6.87 11.34 12.03
N THR A 125 7.02 11.61 13.34
CA THR A 125 5.97 12.24 14.16
C THR A 125 5.71 13.69 13.75
N ALA A 126 6.73 14.45 13.34
CA ALA A 126 6.54 15.84 12.91
C ALA A 126 5.69 15.93 11.63
N LEU A 127 5.82 14.94 10.74
CA LEU A 127 4.96 14.81 9.56
C LEU A 127 3.54 14.45 9.98
N ALA A 128 3.36 13.43 10.82
CA ALA A 128 2.04 13.00 11.28
C ALA A 128 1.29 14.11 12.04
N ASP A 129 1.97 14.82 12.95
CA ASP A 129 1.42 15.94 13.72
C ASP A 129 0.96 17.09 12.79
N ALA A 130 1.78 17.43 11.78
CA ALA A 130 1.44 18.44 10.79
C ALA A 130 0.23 18.03 9.96
N ALA A 131 0.19 16.78 9.50
CA ALA A 131 -0.90 16.25 8.69
C ALA A 131 -2.24 16.29 9.44
N ARG A 132 -2.23 15.87 10.73
CA ARG A 132 -3.39 15.89 11.63
C ARG A 132 -3.99 17.28 11.83
N SER A 133 -3.17 18.33 11.71
CA SER A 133 -3.60 19.72 11.90
C SER A 133 -4.38 20.29 10.70
N ILE A 134 -4.26 19.68 9.52
CA ILE A 134 -4.98 20.11 8.29
C ILE A 134 -6.31 19.40 8.17
N THR A 135 -6.29 18.07 8.31
CA THR A 135 -7.41 17.20 7.93
C THR A 135 -7.46 15.97 8.83
N PHE A 136 -8.64 15.36 8.88
CA PHE A 136 -8.84 14.05 9.50
C PHE A 136 -8.57 12.89 8.53
N SER A 137 -8.51 13.16 7.22
CA SER A 137 -8.25 12.17 6.17
C SER A 137 -7.20 12.68 5.19
N LEU A 138 -6.09 11.96 5.07
CA LEU A 138 -4.97 12.29 4.19
C LEU A 138 -4.98 11.44 2.92
N PRO A 139 -4.56 11.96 1.76
CA PRO A 139 -4.29 11.13 0.60
C PRO A 139 -3.21 10.08 0.92
N GLY A 140 -3.43 8.82 0.51
CA GLY A 140 -2.58 7.70 0.89
C GLY A 140 -1.21 7.65 0.22
N ASN A 141 -1.04 8.30 -0.93
CA ASN A 141 0.24 8.37 -1.67
C ASN A 141 1.10 9.56 -1.24
N THR A 142 1.29 9.74 0.07
CA THR A 142 2.10 10.85 0.61
C THR A 142 3.05 10.36 1.69
N ALA A 143 4.18 11.06 1.88
CA ALA A 143 5.11 10.72 2.95
C ALA A 143 4.49 10.87 4.36
N ALA A 144 3.45 11.69 4.52
CA ALA A 144 2.68 11.78 5.76
C ALA A 144 1.82 10.53 5.98
N ALA A 145 1.15 10.04 4.93
CA ALA A 145 0.44 8.77 4.98
C ALA A 145 1.39 7.60 5.27
N ASP A 146 2.60 7.58 4.71
CA ASP A 146 3.62 6.59 5.05
C ASP A 146 3.96 6.60 6.53
N ALA A 147 4.15 7.81 7.09
CA ALA A 147 4.43 7.96 8.52
C ALA A 147 3.31 7.35 9.37
N ILE A 148 2.05 7.56 8.99
CA ILE A 148 0.87 7.06 9.70
C ILE A 148 0.67 5.56 9.52
N HIS A 149 0.79 5.05 8.29
CA HIS A 149 0.65 3.62 7.99
C HIS A 149 1.74 2.82 8.70
N LEU A 150 3.00 3.24 8.61
CA LEU A 150 4.11 2.60 9.34
C LEU A 150 3.90 2.67 10.86
N TRP A 151 3.42 3.81 11.38
CA TRP A 151 3.09 3.95 12.80
C TRP A 151 2.01 2.95 13.26
N GLY A 152 0.92 2.80 12.50
CA GLY A 152 -0.15 1.85 12.80
C GLY A 152 0.31 0.39 12.81
N TRP A 153 1.36 0.08 12.04
CA TRP A 153 2.03 -1.22 12.06
C TRP A 153 3.06 -1.38 13.17
N GLY A 154 3.30 -0.34 13.97
CA GLY A 154 4.30 -0.32 15.03
C GLY A 154 5.74 -0.19 14.52
N ILE A 155 5.92 0.32 13.30
CA ILE A 155 7.23 0.67 12.76
C ILE A 155 7.50 2.12 13.16
N VAL A 156 8.27 2.24 14.26
CA VAL A 156 8.66 3.52 14.85
C VAL A 156 10.19 3.59 14.90
N PRO A 157 10.84 4.05 13.81
CA PRO A 157 12.29 4.10 13.72
C PRO A 157 12.89 4.92 14.86
N ARG A 158 13.93 4.39 15.51
CA ARG A 158 14.58 5.10 16.65
C ARG A 158 15.52 6.19 16.18
N GLN A 159 15.97 6.09 14.94
CA GLN A 159 16.92 7.00 14.32
C GLN A 159 16.33 7.59 13.05
N GLN A 160 16.63 8.86 12.78
CA GLN A 160 16.18 9.55 11.57
C GLN A 160 16.65 8.85 10.29
N ALA A 161 17.85 8.27 10.32
CA ALA A 161 18.42 7.53 9.19
C ALA A 161 17.61 6.28 8.84
N GLU A 162 17.17 5.53 9.85
CA GLU A 162 16.29 4.37 9.66
C GLU A 162 14.92 4.79 9.11
N TRP A 163 14.36 5.90 9.59
CA TRP A 163 13.14 6.48 9.02
C TRP A 163 13.30 6.85 7.54
N ALA A 164 14.43 7.45 7.16
CA ALA A 164 14.71 7.74 5.75
C ALA A 164 14.82 6.47 4.89
N SER A 165 15.37 5.36 5.43
CA SER A 165 15.38 4.07 4.74
C SER A 165 13.96 3.51 4.54
N TRP A 166 13.07 3.65 5.53
CA TRP A 166 11.66 3.28 5.38
C TRP A 166 10.94 4.13 4.33
N LEU A 167 11.14 5.44 4.32
CA LEU A 167 10.59 6.32 3.26
C LEU A 167 11.05 5.88 1.87
N HIS A 168 12.33 5.53 1.74
CA HIS A 168 12.89 5.02 0.49
C HIS A 168 12.20 3.73 0.03
N LEU A 169 11.99 2.78 0.94
CA LEU A 169 11.29 1.52 0.67
C LEU A 169 9.81 1.73 0.31
N MET A 170 9.08 2.56 1.07
CA MET A 170 7.67 2.87 0.80
C MET A 170 7.51 3.49 -0.60
N ALA A 171 8.39 4.43 -0.96
CA ALA A 171 8.40 5.05 -2.28
C ALA A 171 8.68 4.04 -3.41
N LEU A 172 9.70 3.18 -3.26
CA LEU A 172 9.98 2.14 -4.26
C LEU A 172 8.82 1.16 -4.42
N SER A 173 8.14 0.82 -3.33
CA SER A 173 6.99 -0.10 -3.36
C SER A 173 5.85 0.48 -4.16
N ARG A 174 5.62 1.80 -4.09
CA ARG A 174 4.67 2.52 -4.95
C ARG A 174 5.22 2.89 -6.32
N ASN A 175 6.37 2.36 -6.74
CA ASN A 175 7.05 2.74 -7.98
C ASN A 175 7.39 4.24 -8.11
N ASP A 176 7.46 4.98 -6.99
CA ASP A 176 7.89 6.38 -6.95
C ASP A 176 9.42 6.49 -6.96
N ARG A 177 10.02 6.18 -8.11
CA ARG A 177 11.47 6.18 -8.28
C ARG A 177 12.09 7.56 -8.10
N ALA A 178 11.35 8.61 -8.43
CA ALA A 178 11.81 9.98 -8.29
C ALA A 178 11.95 10.37 -6.81
N PHE A 179 10.92 10.09 -6.00
CA PHE A 179 10.95 10.35 -4.57
C PHE A 179 11.98 9.45 -3.86
N ALA A 180 12.03 8.15 -4.18
CA ALA A 180 13.04 7.25 -3.64
C ALA A 180 14.46 7.76 -3.92
N SER A 181 14.75 8.13 -5.17
CA SER A 181 16.04 8.73 -5.55
C SER A 181 16.32 10.04 -4.80
N ALA A 182 15.30 10.87 -4.56
CA ALA A 182 15.43 12.10 -3.79
C ALA A 182 15.79 11.83 -2.32
N VAL A 183 15.18 10.81 -1.69
CA VAL A 183 15.50 10.37 -0.33
C VAL A 183 16.92 9.83 -0.23
N ALA A 184 17.32 8.95 -1.16
CA ALA A 184 18.68 8.39 -1.20
C ALA A 184 19.76 9.48 -1.35
N ASN A 185 19.45 10.55 -2.08
CA ASN A 185 20.36 11.69 -2.31
C ASN A 185 20.14 12.86 -1.33
N SER A 186 19.38 12.66 -0.25
CA SER A 186 19.08 13.71 0.75
C SER A 186 20.31 14.14 1.58
N GLY A 187 21.36 13.32 1.59
CA GLY A 187 22.54 13.48 2.44
C GLY A 187 22.42 12.85 3.82
N VAL A 188 21.30 12.17 4.12
CA VAL A 188 21.19 11.23 5.25
C VAL A 188 21.89 9.93 4.87
N THR A 189 22.69 9.36 5.78
CA THR A 189 23.33 8.06 5.58
C THR A 189 22.32 6.96 5.89
N LEU A 190 21.72 6.40 4.84
CA LEU A 190 20.75 5.31 4.97
C LEU A 190 21.45 4.04 5.48
N PRO A 191 21.00 3.44 6.61
CA PRO A 191 21.56 2.18 7.11
C PRO A 191 21.34 1.00 6.15
N TRP A 192 20.34 1.11 5.28
CA TRP A 192 20.08 0.18 4.20
C TRP A 192 19.28 0.87 3.11
N GLN A 193 19.43 0.41 1.87
CA GLN A 193 18.67 0.90 0.71
C GLN A 193 17.95 -0.27 0.06
N ALA A 194 16.68 -0.08 -0.30
CA ALA A 194 15.98 -1.10 -1.06
C ALA A 194 16.44 -1.09 -2.52
N LYS A 195 16.80 -2.25 -3.09
CA LYS A 195 17.12 -2.37 -4.52
C LYS A 195 15.84 -2.46 -5.34
N TRP A 196 14.89 -3.26 -4.85
CA TRP A 196 13.57 -3.44 -5.43
C TRP A 196 12.60 -3.96 -4.35
N ALA A 197 11.30 -3.82 -4.62
CA ALA A 197 10.25 -4.28 -3.72
C ALA A 197 9.08 -4.85 -4.53
N LYS A 198 8.76 -6.12 -4.28
CA LYS A 198 7.53 -6.81 -4.70
C LYS A 198 6.72 -7.09 -3.44
N TRP A 199 6.33 -6.00 -2.78
CA TRP A 199 5.80 -6.00 -1.42
C TRP A 199 4.58 -5.10 -1.34
N ARG A 200 3.57 -5.54 -0.60
CA ARG A 200 2.44 -4.71 -0.20
C ARG A 200 2.87 -3.81 0.96
N PRO A 201 3.08 -2.50 0.73
CA PRO A 201 3.36 -1.59 1.83
C PRO A 201 2.14 -1.47 2.76
N PRO A 202 2.32 -1.12 4.05
CA PRO A 202 1.25 -0.63 4.92
C PRO A 202 0.40 0.43 4.21
N GLY A 203 -0.92 0.29 4.31
CA GLY A 203 -1.87 1.11 3.56
C GLY A 203 -2.09 0.73 2.09
N GLY A 204 -1.35 -0.24 1.55
CA GLY A 204 -1.42 -0.66 0.15
C GLY A 204 -2.76 -1.29 -0.24
N LEU A 205 -3.39 -0.76 -1.28
CA LEU A 205 -4.64 -1.27 -1.84
C LEU A 205 -4.61 -1.15 -3.37
N HIS A 206 -3.92 -2.10 -4.02
CA HIS A 206 -3.81 -2.17 -5.47
C HIS A 206 -3.48 -3.61 -5.89
N PRO A 207 -3.96 -4.12 -7.04
CA PRO A 207 -3.64 -5.45 -7.55
C PRO A 207 -2.13 -5.74 -7.61
N ASP A 208 -1.33 -4.80 -8.12
CA ASP A 208 0.14 -4.93 -8.24
C ASP A 208 0.84 -5.26 -6.92
N PHE A 209 0.27 -4.85 -5.78
CA PHE A 209 0.85 -5.17 -4.47
C PHE A 209 0.65 -6.64 -4.06
N LEU A 210 -0.15 -7.40 -4.80
CA LEU A 210 -0.45 -8.81 -4.53
C LEU A 210 0.41 -9.77 -5.37
N GLU A 211 1.18 -9.28 -6.34
CA GLU A 211 1.92 -10.06 -7.34
C GLU A 211 2.83 -11.13 -6.70
N ALA A 212 3.64 -10.77 -5.70
CA ALA A 212 4.55 -11.70 -5.04
C ALA A 212 3.86 -12.75 -4.16
N GLY A 213 2.58 -12.56 -3.84
CA GLY A 213 1.80 -13.45 -2.96
C GLY A 213 2.38 -13.63 -1.55
N ARG A 214 1.91 -14.70 -0.89
CA ARG A 214 2.29 -15.04 0.49
C ARG A 214 3.44 -16.03 0.51
N LEU A 215 4.60 -15.59 0.97
CA LEU A 215 5.81 -16.41 1.03
C LEU A 215 5.92 -17.09 2.40
N ALA A 216 6.13 -18.40 2.37
CA ALA A 216 6.35 -19.25 3.54
C ALA A 216 7.84 -19.33 3.92
N ALA A 217 8.75 -19.19 2.95
CA ALA A 217 10.19 -19.23 3.12
C ALA A 217 10.93 -18.73 1.87
N LEU A 218 12.25 -18.55 1.99
CA LEU A 218 13.16 -18.26 0.89
C LEU A 218 14.28 -19.30 0.81
N ALA A 219 14.76 -19.58 -0.39
CA ALA A 219 15.99 -20.34 -0.62
C ALA A 219 16.90 -19.60 -1.61
N GLU A 220 18.19 -19.52 -1.29
CA GLU A 220 19.19 -19.05 -2.25
C GLU A 220 19.38 -20.09 -3.35
N VAL A 221 19.31 -19.66 -4.61
CA VAL A 221 19.50 -20.51 -5.79
C VAL A 221 20.32 -19.77 -6.85
N ARG A 222 20.56 -20.43 -7.99
CA ARG A 222 21.17 -19.84 -9.17
C ARG A 222 20.30 -20.16 -10.39
N TRP A 223 20.03 -19.15 -11.20
CA TRP A 223 19.34 -19.28 -12.48
C TRP A 223 20.29 -18.96 -13.62
N HIS A 224 20.56 -19.90 -14.52
CA HIS A 224 21.64 -19.81 -15.51
C HIS A 224 22.97 -19.33 -14.89
N ARG A 225 23.31 -19.84 -13.70
CA ARG A 225 24.49 -19.46 -12.89
C ARG A 225 24.50 -18.04 -12.32
N ARG A 226 23.42 -17.25 -12.50
CA ARG A 226 23.26 -15.93 -11.89
C ARG A 226 22.62 -16.04 -10.49
N PRO A 227 22.96 -15.14 -9.54
CA PRO A 227 22.28 -15.06 -8.24
C PRO A 227 20.75 -14.92 -8.39
N ALA A 228 20.02 -15.81 -7.76
CA ALA A 228 18.56 -15.81 -7.75
C ALA A 228 18.04 -16.27 -6.37
N VAL A 229 16.79 -15.97 -6.07
CA VAL A 229 16.09 -16.46 -4.88
C VAL A 229 14.85 -17.24 -5.29
N ALA A 230 14.60 -18.35 -4.63
CA ALA A 230 13.34 -19.08 -4.73
C ALA A 230 12.40 -18.59 -3.63
N GLY A 231 11.27 -18.00 -4.05
CA GLY A 231 10.15 -17.64 -3.20
C GLY A 231 9.21 -18.83 -3.04
N LEU A 232 9.09 -19.36 -1.82
CA LEU A 232 8.37 -20.60 -1.55
C LEU A 232 6.96 -20.29 -1.02
N GLN A 233 5.92 -20.71 -1.71
CA GLN A 233 4.52 -20.46 -1.37
C GLN A 233 3.75 -21.76 -1.13
N ARG A 234 2.74 -21.69 -0.24
CA ARG A 234 1.76 -22.76 -0.03
C ARG A 234 0.39 -22.23 -0.37
N ARG A 235 -0.31 -22.90 -1.26
CA ARG A 235 -1.68 -22.53 -1.66
C ARG A 235 -2.61 -23.72 -1.41
N THR A 236 -3.83 -23.42 -0.98
CA THR A 236 -4.86 -24.44 -0.87
C THR A 236 -5.76 -24.34 -2.10
N VAL A 237 -5.75 -25.37 -2.95
CA VAL A 237 -6.58 -25.45 -4.16
C VAL A 237 -7.45 -26.69 -4.01
N ASN A 238 -8.77 -26.53 -4.10
CA ASN A 238 -9.73 -27.64 -3.92
C ASN A 238 -9.50 -28.49 -2.65
N GLU A 239 -9.20 -27.84 -1.52
CA GLU A 239 -8.90 -28.48 -0.22
C GLU A 239 -7.55 -29.22 -0.14
N GLU A 240 -6.73 -29.20 -1.19
CA GLU A 240 -5.38 -29.76 -1.21
C GLU A 240 -4.32 -28.66 -1.05
N GLU A 241 -3.30 -28.89 -0.21
CA GLU A 241 -2.16 -27.96 -0.08
C GLU A 241 -1.13 -28.26 -1.16
N LEU A 242 -0.96 -27.33 -2.09
CA LEU A 242 -0.01 -27.38 -3.18
C LEU A 242 1.17 -26.45 -2.92
N LEU A 243 2.35 -26.87 -3.39
CA LEU A 243 3.59 -26.11 -3.28
C LEU A 243 3.84 -25.33 -4.58
N TYR A 244 4.11 -24.04 -4.44
CA TYR A 244 4.41 -23.14 -5.55
C TYR A 244 5.76 -22.48 -5.31
N VAL A 245 6.59 -22.40 -6.34
CA VAL A 245 7.90 -21.73 -6.26
C VAL A 245 8.10 -20.76 -7.40
N SER A 246 8.27 -19.48 -7.08
CA SER A 246 8.67 -18.45 -8.04
C SER A 246 10.15 -18.15 -7.89
N ILE A 247 10.89 -18.06 -9.00
CA ILE A 247 12.31 -17.71 -9.00
C ILE A 247 12.46 -16.23 -9.37
N TRP A 248 13.20 -15.49 -8.56
CA TRP A 248 13.39 -14.05 -8.71
C TRP A 248 14.87 -13.72 -8.87
N ASP A 249 15.19 -12.81 -9.78
CA ASP A 249 16.53 -12.25 -9.90
C ASP A 249 16.84 -11.37 -8.69
N VAL A 250 17.99 -11.61 -8.05
CA VAL A 250 18.38 -10.89 -6.83
C VAL A 250 18.69 -9.41 -7.12
N GLU A 251 19.14 -9.09 -8.33
CA GLU A 251 19.54 -7.72 -8.69
C GLU A 251 18.36 -6.88 -9.17
N THR A 252 17.47 -7.46 -9.99
CA THR A 252 16.38 -6.70 -10.64
C THR A 252 15.02 -6.88 -9.99
N GLY A 253 14.81 -7.98 -9.26
CA GLY A 253 13.50 -8.35 -8.73
C GLY A 253 12.52 -8.82 -9.80
N GLU A 254 13.00 -9.10 -11.01
CA GLU A 254 12.20 -9.70 -12.08
C GLU A 254 11.99 -11.19 -11.79
N GLN A 255 10.77 -11.66 -12.04
CA GLN A 255 10.47 -13.08 -12.01
C GLN A 255 11.10 -13.74 -13.25
N LEU A 256 11.89 -14.78 -13.03
CA LEU A 256 12.71 -15.41 -14.07
C LEU A 256 12.02 -16.57 -14.79
N THR A 257 10.92 -17.07 -14.22
CA THR A 257 10.15 -18.21 -14.73
C THR A 257 8.73 -18.17 -14.16
N ASP A 258 7.79 -18.79 -14.87
CA ASP A 258 6.47 -19.08 -14.32
C ASP A 258 6.59 -19.93 -13.04
N PRO A 259 5.63 -19.82 -12.10
CA PRO A 259 5.68 -20.56 -10.85
C PRO A 259 5.79 -22.07 -11.08
N LEU A 260 6.77 -22.69 -10.43
CA LEU A 260 6.96 -24.14 -10.45
C LEU A 260 5.95 -24.79 -9.50
N GLU A 261 5.21 -25.78 -9.98
CA GLU A 261 4.19 -26.52 -9.24
C GLU A 261 4.66 -27.94 -8.85
N ASP A 262 3.84 -28.65 -8.08
CA ASP A 262 4.13 -29.91 -7.38
C ASP A 262 4.71 -31.04 -8.28
N ASP A 263 4.42 -30.98 -9.59
CA ASP A 263 4.72 -32.00 -10.61
C ASP A 263 6.21 -32.18 -10.94
N GLY A 264 7.07 -31.36 -10.33
CA GLY A 264 8.52 -31.43 -10.45
C GLY A 264 9.10 -30.27 -11.26
N ILE A 265 10.41 -30.08 -11.14
CA ILE A 265 11.12 -29.08 -11.93
C ILE A 265 11.23 -29.66 -13.35
N LEU A 266 10.56 -29.04 -14.31
CA LEU A 266 10.60 -29.45 -15.72
C LEU A 266 12.05 -29.65 -16.17
N GLU A 267 12.28 -30.63 -17.04
CA GLU A 267 13.65 -30.99 -17.47
C GLU A 267 14.38 -29.78 -18.09
N GLU A 268 13.64 -28.88 -18.74
CA GLU A 268 14.17 -27.60 -19.25
C GLU A 268 14.69 -26.68 -18.14
N HIS A 269 13.97 -26.52 -17.03
CA HIS A 269 14.39 -25.69 -15.91
C HIS A 269 15.48 -26.37 -15.05
N SER A 270 15.57 -27.70 -15.09
CA SER A 270 16.56 -28.46 -14.31
C SER A 270 18.01 -28.18 -14.73
N ALA A 271 18.23 -27.78 -15.98
CA ALA A 271 19.56 -27.38 -16.47
C ALA A 271 19.96 -25.96 -16.02
N ASP A 272 18.96 -25.13 -15.71
CA ASP A 272 19.12 -23.70 -15.47
C ASP A 272 19.07 -23.34 -13.99
N LEU A 273 18.29 -24.08 -13.20
CA LEU A 273 18.17 -23.93 -11.75
C LEU A 273 19.19 -24.81 -11.02
N THR A 274 20.06 -24.19 -10.24
CA THR A 274 21.08 -24.89 -9.44
C THR A 274 21.19 -24.31 -8.05
N TRP A 275 21.74 -25.09 -7.12
CA TRP A 275 22.11 -24.59 -5.79
C TRP A 275 23.28 -23.57 -5.87
N PRO A 276 23.59 -22.84 -4.80
CA PRO A 276 24.88 -22.16 -4.69
C PRO A 276 26.01 -23.19 -4.63
N ALA A 277 27.10 -22.98 -5.36
CA ALA A 277 28.24 -23.89 -5.31
C ALA A 277 28.89 -23.87 -3.91
N ALA A 278 28.94 -25.02 -3.23
CA ALA A 278 29.81 -25.18 -2.07
C ALA A 278 31.28 -25.13 -2.55
N SER A 279 32.15 -24.44 -1.80
CA SER A 279 33.53 -24.18 -2.22
C SER A 279 34.25 -25.44 -2.71
N GLY A 280 34.53 -25.50 -4.02
CA GLY A 280 35.29 -26.58 -4.66
C GLY A 280 34.49 -27.74 -5.27
N GLN A 281 33.15 -27.69 -5.28
CA GLN A 281 32.29 -28.66 -5.99
C GLN A 281 31.39 -27.98 -7.01
N GLY A 282 31.06 -28.68 -8.10
CA GLY A 282 30.05 -28.23 -9.05
C GLY A 282 28.70 -28.12 -8.35
N SER A 283 27.86 -27.17 -8.78
CA SER A 283 26.53 -27.03 -8.21
C SER A 283 25.56 -28.05 -8.81
N ALA A 284 24.81 -28.73 -7.94
CA ALA A 284 23.74 -29.64 -8.33
C ALA A 284 22.43 -28.88 -8.54
N ALA A 285 21.56 -29.41 -9.40
CA ALA A 285 20.19 -28.95 -9.51
C ALA A 285 19.34 -29.55 -8.37
N PRO A 286 18.37 -28.79 -7.81
CA PRO A 286 17.34 -29.38 -6.97
C PRO A 286 16.51 -30.39 -7.79
N ALA A 287 16.20 -31.54 -7.18
CA ALA A 287 15.44 -32.61 -7.83
C ALA A 287 13.92 -32.38 -7.80
N SER A 288 13.42 -31.55 -6.88
CA SER A 288 12.00 -31.22 -6.77
C SER A 288 11.75 -29.91 -6.02
N VAL A 289 10.53 -29.39 -6.16
CA VAL A 289 10.01 -28.27 -5.34
C VAL A 289 10.09 -28.60 -3.84
N SER A 290 9.80 -29.84 -3.45
CA SER A 290 9.90 -30.29 -2.05
C SER A 290 11.33 -30.18 -1.50
N GLU A 291 12.37 -30.38 -2.32
CA GLU A 291 13.77 -30.21 -1.91
C GLU A 291 14.08 -28.74 -1.57
N LEU A 292 13.55 -27.79 -2.36
CA LEU A 292 13.66 -26.34 -2.08
C LEU A 292 13.05 -25.99 -0.72
N PHE A 293 11.86 -26.53 -0.42
CA PHE A 293 11.23 -26.36 0.89
C PHE A 293 11.98 -26.99 2.06
N ALA A 294 12.68 -28.10 1.82
CA ALA A 294 13.47 -28.77 2.84
C ALA A 294 14.77 -28.02 3.16
N ALA A 295 15.36 -27.31 2.18
CA ALA A 295 16.59 -26.54 2.36
C ALA A 295 16.39 -25.26 3.19
N SER A 296 15.19 -24.68 3.18
CA SER A 296 14.88 -23.43 3.90
C SER A 296 14.52 -23.63 5.38
N VAL A 297 15.45 -24.09 6.22
CA VAL A 297 15.19 -24.29 7.67
C VAL A 297 16.19 -23.49 8.52
N PRO A 298 15.75 -22.64 9.47
CA PRO A 298 14.36 -22.30 9.82
C PRO A 298 13.66 -21.45 8.76
N ARG A 299 12.34 -21.61 8.64
CA ARG A 299 11.53 -20.95 7.59
C ARG A 299 11.16 -19.51 7.95
N ARG A 300 10.80 -19.29 9.22
CA ARG A 300 10.30 -18.02 9.74
C ARG A 300 10.93 -17.70 11.10
N ASP A 301 11.06 -16.41 11.41
CA ASP A 301 11.44 -15.86 12.70
C ASP A 301 10.22 -15.20 13.35
N ASP A 302 9.82 -15.70 14.51
CA ASP A 302 8.67 -15.19 15.27
C ASP A 302 8.88 -13.76 15.80
N ARG A 303 10.10 -13.23 15.75
CA ARG A 303 10.42 -11.85 16.14
C ARG A 303 10.13 -10.84 15.04
N ALA A 304 10.18 -11.26 13.78
CA ALA A 304 9.95 -10.41 12.62
C ALA A 304 8.44 -10.29 12.35
N PHE A 305 7.93 -9.06 12.32
CA PHE A 305 6.49 -8.81 12.22
C PHE A 305 6.00 -8.63 10.77
N VAL A 306 6.74 -7.86 9.96
CA VAL A 306 6.29 -7.46 8.61
C VAL A 306 6.65 -8.52 7.57
N LEU A 307 7.89 -9.03 7.63
CA LEU A 307 8.47 -9.99 6.70
C LEU A 307 9.17 -11.10 7.50
N PRO A 308 8.39 -12.07 8.03
CA PRO A 308 8.89 -13.07 8.98
C PRO A 308 9.78 -14.17 8.40
N CYS A 309 9.94 -14.31 7.09
CA CYS A 309 10.83 -15.34 6.55
C CYS A 309 12.29 -15.05 6.96
N VAL A 310 13.05 -16.11 7.24
CA VAL A 310 14.48 -15.96 7.57
C VAL A 310 15.21 -15.39 6.33
N PRO A 311 15.89 -14.25 6.46
CA PRO A 311 16.41 -13.54 5.30
C PRO A 311 17.72 -14.18 4.78
N PRO A 312 17.78 -14.67 3.52
CA PRO A 312 19.04 -15.06 2.92
C PRO A 312 19.86 -13.83 2.52
N ALA A 313 21.17 -13.92 2.73
CA ALA A 313 22.13 -12.95 2.20
C ALA A 313 22.78 -13.54 0.94
N VAL A 314 22.65 -12.85 -0.18
CA VAL A 314 23.18 -13.26 -1.48
C VAL A 314 24.09 -12.15 -2.00
N GLY A 315 25.40 -12.33 -1.79
CA GLY A 315 26.36 -11.27 -2.07
C GLY A 315 26.23 -10.11 -1.07
N ASP A 316 26.00 -8.90 -1.58
CA ASP A 316 25.75 -7.67 -0.82
C ASP A 316 24.25 -7.39 -0.61
N VAL A 317 23.37 -8.27 -1.10
CA VAL A 317 21.92 -8.12 -0.98
C VAL A 317 21.37 -9.04 0.11
N THR A 318 20.52 -8.50 0.97
CA THR A 318 19.70 -9.27 1.93
C THR A 318 18.24 -9.23 1.49
N LEU A 319 17.61 -10.41 1.41
CA LEU A 319 16.21 -10.51 0.99
C LEU A 319 15.30 -10.78 2.17
N PHE A 320 14.19 -10.03 2.26
CA PHE A 320 13.17 -10.22 3.29
C PHE A 320 11.85 -10.60 2.64
N ALA A 321 11.16 -11.59 3.19
CA ALA A 321 9.90 -12.07 2.66
C ALA A 321 8.89 -12.40 3.74
N GLY A 322 7.63 -12.50 3.35
CA GLY A 322 6.57 -12.91 4.24
C GLY A 322 5.22 -12.93 3.55
N ASP A 323 4.18 -12.73 4.35
CA ASP A 323 2.81 -12.73 3.85
C ASP A 323 2.56 -11.55 2.91
N LEU A 324 3.27 -10.45 3.12
CA LEU A 324 3.13 -9.22 2.32
C LEU A 324 3.96 -9.19 1.04
N GLY A 325 4.70 -10.26 0.72
CA GLY A 325 5.56 -10.31 -0.47
C GLY A 325 7.05 -10.34 -0.12
N LEU A 326 7.88 -9.75 -0.98
CA LEU A 326 9.34 -9.87 -1.01
C LEU A 326 10.01 -8.51 -1.28
N ILE A 327 11.11 -8.24 -0.57
CA ILE A 327 11.97 -7.08 -0.82
C ILE A 327 13.44 -7.51 -0.84
N ALA A 328 14.25 -6.75 -1.58
CA ALA A 328 15.71 -6.84 -1.51
C ALA A 328 16.28 -5.52 -1.01
N ILE A 329 17.18 -5.60 -0.03
CA ILE A 329 17.89 -4.44 0.51
C ILE A 329 19.40 -4.65 0.48
N GLU A 330 20.11 -3.56 0.27
CA GLU A 330 21.56 -3.44 0.39
C GLU A 330 21.87 -2.77 1.74
N PRO A 331 22.32 -3.52 2.77
CA PRO A 331 22.77 -2.93 4.02
C PRO A 331 24.07 -2.15 3.85
N ALA A 332 24.21 -1.06 4.61
CA ALA A 332 25.51 -0.42 4.77
C ALA A 332 26.45 -1.31 5.61
N ASP A 333 27.76 -1.15 5.40
CA ASP A 333 28.79 -1.94 6.08
C ASP A 333 28.61 -1.93 7.61
N GLY A 334 28.52 -3.13 8.21
CA GLY A 334 28.46 -3.32 9.66
C GLY A 334 27.10 -3.02 10.29
N VAL A 335 26.05 -2.77 9.51
CA VAL A 335 24.68 -2.62 10.01
C VAL A 335 24.10 -4.00 10.36
N ASP A 336 23.55 -4.09 11.58
CA ASP A 336 22.76 -5.25 12.01
C ASP A 336 21.30 -5.06 11.60
N LEU A 337 20.74 -6.04 10.90
CA LEU A 337 19.38 -6.07 10.41
C LEU A 337 18.49 -7.07 11.17
N SER A 338 18.96 -7.66 12.28
CA SER A 338 18.18 -8.64 13.04
C SER A 338 16.83 -8.10 13.54
N ASP A 339 16.77 -6.78 13.80
CA ASP A 339 15.58 -6.10 14.30
C ASP A 339 14.75 -5.45 13.16
N PHE A 340 15.06 -5.74 11.90
CA PHE A 340 14.34 -5.19 10.75
C PHE A 340 12.84 -5.52 10.83
N GLY A 341 12.01 -4.47 10.81
CA GLY A 341 10.55 -4.63 10.89
C GLY A 341 10.06 -5.16 12.24
N ALA A 342 10.87 -5.10 13.30
CA ALA A 342 10.42 -5.43 14.66
C ALA A 342 9.32 -4.45 15.11
N ARG A 343 8.22 -5.01 15.62
CA ARG A 343 7.06 -4.23 16.03
C ARG A 343 7.31 -3.55 17.37
N THR A 344 7.31 -2.22 17.37
CA THR A 344 7.27 -1.40 18.58
C THR A 344 5.88 -0.78 18.69
N LEU A 345 5.08 -1.24 19.65
CA LEU A 345 3.76 -0.65 19.89
C LEU A 345 3.94 0.79 20.40
N PRO A 346 3.46 1.81 19.68
CA PRO A 346 3.54 3.17 20.15
C PRO A 346 2.64 3.36 21.39
N LEU A 347 3.07 4.22 22.31
CA LEU A 347 2.33 4.51 23.54
C LEU A 347 1.11 5.41 23.29
N SER A 348 1.21 6.32 22.31
CA SER A 348 0.07 7.02 21.75
C SER A 348 -0.53 6.11 20.67
N GLY A 349 -1.81 5.80 20.76
CA GLY A 349 -2.51 4.93 19.80
C GLY A 349 -2.55 5.50 18.37
N ASP A 350 -3.62 5.21 17.64
CA ASP A 350 -3.74 5.65 16.26
C ASP A 350 -3.77 7.20 16.16
N TYR A 351 -3.00 7.74 15.22
CA TYR A 351 -2.78 9.18 15.07
C TYR A 351 -3.94 9.88 14.33
N THR A 352 -4.22 9.42 13.12
CA THR A 352 -5.26 9.90 12.20
C THR A 352 -5.50 8.85 11.13
N ASP A 353 -6.58 8.98 10.35
CA ASP A 353 -6.79 8.12 9.19
C ASP A 353 -6.02 8.63 7.97
N ALA A 354 -5.35 7.72 7.28
CA ALA A 354 -4.78 7.94 5.96
C ALA A 354 -5.54 7.07 4.95
N GLY A 355 -5.74 7.60 3.74
CA GLY A 355 -6.34 6.86 2.63
C GLY A 355 -5.44 5.70 2.15
N PRO A 356 -5.98 4.85 1.26
CA PRO A 356 -5.20 3.77 0.67
C PRO A 356 -4.07 4.33 -0.19
N CYS A 357 -2.94 3.62 -0.23
CA CYS A 357 -1.88 3.90 -1.18
C CYS A 357 -1.94 2.93 -2.36
N SER A 358 -1.45 3.40 -3.51
CA SER A 358 -1.36 2.70 -4.79
C SER A 358 -0.03 3.05 -5.47
N PRO A 359 0.39 2.33 -6.52
CA PRO A 359 1.49 2.79 -7.36
C PRO A 359 1.25 4.21 -7.87
N VAL A 360 2.32 5.00 -7.98
CA VAL A 360 2.26 6.34 -8.55
C VAL A 360 1.81 6.26 -10.01
N ASP A 361 0.90 7.15 -10.39
CA ASP A 361 0.28 7.21 -11.72
C ASP A 361 -0.48 5.94 -12.12
N ALA A 362 -0.87 5.10 -11.16
CA ALA A 362 -1.75 3.96 -11.42
C ALA A 362 -3.05 4.44 -12.10
N PRO A 363 -3.53 3.72 -13.13
CA PRO A 363 -4.78 4.04 -13.78
C PRO A 363 -5.95 3.89 -12.81
N ALA A 364 -7.11 4.43 -13.19
CA ALA A 364 -8.35 4.11 -12.49
C ALA A 364 -8.62 2.59 -12.60
N PRO A 365 -9.25 1.97 -11.59
CA PRO A 365 -9.55 0.54 -11.63
C PRO A 365 -10.30 0.13 -12.90
N SER A 366 -9.98 -1.05 -13.42
CA SER A 366 -10.62 -1.61 -14.60
C SER A 366 -10.86 -3.12 -14.45
N HIS A 367 -11.61 -3.70 -15.37
CA HIS A 367 -11.77 -5.16 -15.41
C HIS A 367 -10.46 -5.89 -15.75
N GLU A 368 -9.51 -5.24 -16.44
CA GLU A 368 -8.20 -5.81 -16.75
C GLU A 368 -7.36 -6.08 -15.49
N ASP A 369 -7.63 -5.39 -14.38
CA ASP A 369 -7.01 -5.65 -13.08
C ASP A 369 -7.21 -7.11 -12.61
N LEU A 370 -8.25 -7.80 -13.12
CA LEU A 370 -8.46 -9.23 -12.85
C LEU A 370 -7.32 -10.10 -13.37
N LEU A 371 -6.62 -9.70 -14.44
CA LEU A 371 -5.43 -10.40 -14.94
C LEU A 371 -4.31 -10.35 -13.90
N THR A 372 -4.11 -9.21 -13.25
CA THR A 372 -3.12 -9.08 -12.16
C THR A 372 -3.53 -9.87 -10.92
N VAL A 373 -4.83 -9.88 -10.58
CA VAL A 373 -5.34 -10.57 -9.38
C VAL A 373 -5.33 -12.09 -9.54
N PHE A 374 -5.76 -12.61 -10.69
CA PHE A 374 -5.97 -14.05 -10.89
C PHE A 374 -4.92 -14.71 -11.78
N GLY A 375 -4.23 -13.95 -12.64
CA GLY A 375 -3.42 -14.47 -13.73
C GLY A 375 -4.26 -14.74 -14.99
N GLU A 376 -3.62 -14.66 -16.16
CA GLU A 376 -4.29 -14.87 -17.46
C GLU A 376 -4.92 -16.26 -17.56
N ASP A 377 -4.31 -17.29 -16.96
CA ASP A 377 -4.77 -18.69 -16.97
C ASP A 377 -6.12 -18.91 -16.26
N LEU A 378 -6.56 -17.93 -15.46
CA LEU A 378 -7.83 -17.97 -14.76
C LEU A 378 -8.91 -17.08 -15.40
N ILE A 379 -8.60 -16.40 -16.52
CA ILE A 379 -9.55 -15.63 -17.30
C ILE A 379 -9.92 -16.43 -18.56
N TYR A 380 -11.21 -16.70 -18.73
CA TYR A 380 -11.70 -17.61 -19.77
C TYR A 380 -12.65 -16.89 -20.73
N PRO A 381 -12.17 -16.55 -21.94
CA PRO A 381 -13.02 -16.12 -23.04
C PRO A 381 -14.07 -17.19 -23.38
N ILE A 382 -15.30 -16.75 -23.58
CA ILE A 382 -16.41 -17.61 -23.98
C ILE A 382 -16.29 -17.92 -25.48
N GLN A 383 -16.47 -19.18 -25.85
CA GLN A 383 -16.42 -19.56 -27.27
C GLN A 383 -17.63 -18.98 -28.02
N PRO A 384 -17.48 -18.57 -29.29
CA PRO A 384 -18.59 -18.02 -30.08
C PRO A 384 -19.84 -18.91 -30.14
N GLU A 385 -19.65 -20.23 -30.14
CA GLU A 385 -20.72 -21.23 -30.12
C GLU A 385 -21.49 -21.34 -28.80
N ASP A 386 -20.87 -20.95 -27.69
CA ASP A 386 -21.47 -20.99 -26.35
C ASP A 386 -22.18 -19.67 -26.00
N LEU A 387 -22.06 -18.64 -26.85
CA LEU A 387 -22.65 -17.33 -26.61
C LEU A 387 -24.13 -17.30 -27.05
N PRO A 388 -25.09 -17.04 -26.15
CA PRO A 388 -26.51 -17.05 -26.49
C PRO A 388 -26.89 -16.01 -27.56
N ASP A 389 -27.70 -16.41 -28.54
CA ASP A 389 -28.22 -15.48 -29.58
C ASP A 389 -29.03 -14.33 -29.00
N ARG A 390 -29.69 -14.56 -27.86
CA ARG A 390 -30.55 -13.57 -27.18
C ARG A 390 -29.79 -12.67 -26.20
N LEU A 391 -28.47 -12.86 -26.02
CA LEU A 391 -27.58 -11.87 -25.41
C LEU A 391 -27.22 -10.85 -26.49
N THR A 392 -28.03 -9.80 -26.65
CA THR A 392 -27.93 -8.88 -27.80
C THR A 392 -27.14 -7.61 -27.52
N ASP A 393 -26.81 -7.32 -26.25
CA ASP A 393 -25.97 -6.17 -25.91
C ASP A 393 -24.57 -6.30 -26.54
N PRO A 394 -24.16 -5.40 -27.47
CA PRO A 394 -22.91 -5.57 -28.20
C PRO A 394 -21.66 -5.55 -27.31
N ALA A 395 -21.63 -4.65 -26.32
CA ALA A 395 -20.46 -4.47 -25.45
C ALA A 395 -20.23 -5.71 -24.57
N THR A 396 -21.30 -6.26 -24.01
CA THR A 396 -21.24 -7.49 -23.21
C THR A 396 -20.80 -8.70 -24.05
N ARG A 397 -21.29 -8.81 -25.29
CA ARG A 397 -20.86 -9.88 -26.21
C ARG A 397 -19.37 -9.78 -26.52
N GLU A 398 -18.89 -8.59 -26.89
CA GLU A 398 -17.48 -8.34 -27.20
C GLU A 398 -16.60 -8.67 -25.99
N LEU A 399 -16.96 -8.17 -24.80
CA LEU A 399 -16.22 -8.44 -23.57
C LEU A 399 -16.15 -9.93 -23.24
N LEU A 400 -17.25 -10.69 -23.37
CA LEU A 400 -17.24 -12.13 -23.12
C LEU A 400 -16.40 -12.92 -24.13
N LEU A 401 -16.30 -12.46 -25.38
CA LEU A 401 -15.54 -13.12 -26.45
C LEU A 401 -14.05 -12.78 -26.39
N GLU A 402 -13.70 -11.53 -26.05
CA GLU A 402 -12.32 -11.05 -26.07
C GLU A 402 -11.63 -11.20 -24.72
N PHE A 403 -12.33 -10.88 -23.63
CA PHE A 403 -11.80 -10.97 -22.27
C PHE A 403 -12.33 -12.21 -21.54
N GLY A 404 -13.65 -12.38 -21.47
CA GLY A 404 -14.29 -13.51 -20.81
C GLY A 404 -14.64 -13.27 -19.35
N LEU A 405 -14.70 -14.36 -18.57
CA LEU A 405 -14.99 -14.32 -17.13
C LEU A 405 -13.87 -15.00 -16.34
N PRO A 406 -13.53 -14.49 -15.14
CA PRO A 406 -12.62 -15.20 -14.26
C PRO A 406 -13.28 -16.47 -13.70
N TYR A 407 -12.53 -17.57 -13.62
CA TYR A 407 -12.92 -18.69 -12.75
C TYR A 407 -12.46 -18.38 -11.32
N MET A 408 -13.40 -18.01 -10.46
CA MET A 408 -13.10 -17.64 -9.08
C MET A 408 -14.14 -18.15 -8.09
N LYS A 409 -13.70 -18.34 -6.84
CA LYS A 409 -14.54 -18.66 -5.67
C LYS A 409 -13.98 -17.95 -4.44
N GLU A 410 -14.28 -16.67 -4.28
CA GLU A 410 -13.76 -15.83 -3.19
C GLU A 410 -14.83 -14.90 -2.64
N GLY A 411 -14.78 -14.59 -1.33
CA GLY A 411 -15.71 -13.63 -0.72
C GLY A 411 -17.19 -14.00 -0.91
N ALA A 412 -17.53 -15.28 -0.78
CA ALA A 412 -18.88 -15.81 -1.06
C ALA A 412 -19.41 -15.51 -2.48
N MET A 413 -18.55 -15.09 -3.41
CA MET A 413 -18.81 -14.93 -4.83
C MET A 413 -18.13 -16.07 -5.59
N GLY A 414 -18.81 -16.61 -6.58
CA GLY A 414 -18.23 -17.52 -7.56
C GLY A 414 -18.64 -17.13 -8.96
N LEU A 415 -17.67 -17.06 -9.87
CA LEU A 415 -17.87 -16.84 -11.30
C LEU A 415 -17.41 -18.10 -12.05
N PHE A 416 -18.24 -18.57 -12.98
CA PHE A 416 -18.13 -19.91 -13.56
C PHE A 416 -18.16 -19.86 -15.10
N PRO A 417 -17.04 -19.50 -15.76
CA PRO A 417 -16.97 -19.36 -17.21
C PRO A 417 -17.30 -20.62 -18.00
N PHE A 418 -17.05 -21.81 -17.44
CA PHE A 418 -17.40 -23.11 -18.01
C PHE A 418 -18.57 -23.80 -17.29
N GLY A 419 -19.33 -23.03 -16.49
CA GLY A 419 -20.38 -23.56 -15.63
C GLY A 419 -19.81 -24.32 -14.42
N ASN A 420 -20.69 -25.01 -13.71
CA ASN A 420 -20.37 -25.91 -12.62
C ASN A 420 -21.36 -27.09 -12.58
N TRP A 421 -21.36 -27.89 -11.52
CA TRP A 421 -22.25 -29.05 -11.40
C TRP A 421 -23.75 -28.69 -11.28
N GLU A 422 -24.10 -27.42 -11.04
CA GLU A 422 -25.47 -26.91 -10.89
C GLU A 422 -25.95 -26.04 -12.07
N MET A 423 -25.04 -25.52 -12.91
CA MET A 423 -25.36 -24.63 -14.03
C MET A 423 -24.38 -24.79 -15.19
N GLY A 424 -24.89 -24.78 -16.42
CA GLY A 424 -24.10 -24.64 -17.63
C GLY A 424 -23.59 -23.21 -17.84
N VAL A 425 -22.73 -23.05 -18.85
CA VAL A 425 -22.22 -21.74 -19.29
C VAL A 425 -23.38 -20.92 -19.81
N LEU A 426 -23.57 -19.72 -19.24
CA LEU A 426 -24.60 -18.77 -19.68
C LEU A 426 -26.00 -19.40 -19.79
N ASP A 427 -26.33 -20.34 -18.90
CA ASP A 427 -27.65 -20.94 -18.83
C ASP A 427 -28.72 -19.85 -18.60
N GLU A 428 -29.75 -19.85 -19.44
CA GLU A 428 -30.89 -18.95 -19.29
C GLU A 428 -31.68 -19.30 -18.03
N LEU A 429 -31.95 -18.30 -17.20
CA LEU A 429 -32.85 -18.42 -16.07
C LEU A 429 -34.27 -18.65 -16.63
N PRO A 430 -34.91 -19.81 -16.36
CA PRO A 430 -36.15 -20.18 -17.02
C PRO A 430 -37.33 -19.26 -16.66
N SER A 431 -37.34 -18.72 -15.44
CA SER A 431 -38.31 -17.72 -15.00
C SER A 431 -37.76 -16.96 -13.79
N TRP A 432 -38.21 -15.71 -13.62
CA TRP A 432 -37.98 -14.95 -12.40
C TRP A 432 -38.55 -15.71 -11.18
N PRO A 433 -37.83 -15.81 -10.05
CA PRO A 433 -38.33 -16.58 -8.90
C PRO A 433 -39.64 -16.03 -8.33
N GLU A 434 -40.57 -16.91 -7.98
CA GLU A 434 -41.83 -16.52 -7.32
C GLU A 434 -41.57 -15.87 -5.96
N GLY A 435 -42.31 -14.79 -5.67
CA GLY A 435 -42.20 -14.07 -4.39
C GLY A 435 -41.01 -13.11 -4.30
N ILE A 436 -40.22 -12.96 -5.38
CA ILE A 436 -39.21 -11.92 -5.52
C ILE A 436 -39.79 -10.78 -6.38
N GLU A 437 -39.54 -9.54 -5.97
CA GLU A 437 -40.00 -8.36 -6.74
C GLU A 437 -39.40 -8.39 -8.15
N PRO A 438 -40.21 -8.20 -9.21
CA PRO A 438 -39.71 -8.11 -10.57
C PRO A 438 -38.84 -6.88 -10.76
N VAL A 439 -37.97 -6.94 -11.76
CA VAL A 439 -37.01 -5.86 -12.04
C VAL A 439 -37.35 -5.14 -13.33
N THR A 440 -36.65 -4.03 -13.58
CA THR A 440 -36.91 -3.20 -14.76
C THR A 440 -36.47 -3.94 -16.03
N GLU A 441 -35.40 -4.71 -15.93
CA GLU A 441 -34.86 -5.58 -16.97
C GLU A 441 -35.85 -6.69 -17.32
N THR A 442 -35.99 -6.95 -18.61
CA THR A 442 -37.01 -7.86 -19.13
C THR A 442 -36.48 -9.27 -19.44
N GLY A 443 -35.17 -9.48 -19.37
CA GLY A 443 -34.53 -10.71 -19.77
C GLY A 443 -34.50 -10.91 -21.30
N PRO A 444 -34.05 -12.08 -21.78
CA PRO A 444 -33.67 -13.25 -20.98
C PRO A 444 -32.44 -13.01 -20.10
N PHE A 445 -32.38 -13.69 -18.96
CA PHE A 445 -31.29 -13.55 -18.00
C PHE A 445 -30.35 -14.74 -18.09
N PHE A 446 -29.06 -14.51 -18.31
CA PHE A 446 -28.06 -15.58 -18.48
C PHE A 446 -27.16 -15.67 -17.25
N ARG A 447 -27.02 -16.87 -16.68
CA ARG A 447 -26.27 -17.08 -15.44
C ARG A 447 -24.76 -17.04 -15.69
N ILE A 448 -24.06 -16.26 -14.86
CA ILE A 448 -22.59 -16.16 -14.87
C ILE A 448 -21.94 -16.66 -13.57
N GLY A 449 -22.74 -16.79 -12.49
CA GLY A 449 -22.18 -17.13 -11.20
C GLY A 449 -23.17 -17.17 -10.05
N LYS A 450 -22.62 -17.11 -8.84
CA LYS A 450 -23.37 -17.01 -7.58
C LYS A 450 -22.72 -15.99 -6.65
N TRP A 451 -23.53 -15.33 -5.83
CA TRP A 451 -23.00 -14.40 -4.83
C TRP A 451 -23.90 -14.30 -3.59
N VAL A 452 -23.31 -14.56 -2.42
CA VAL A 452 -24.01 -14.61 -1.13
C VAL A 452 -25.28 -15.47 -1.24
N GLY A 453 -25.11 -16.69 -1.78
CA GLY A 453 -26.20 -17.64 -2.03
C GLY A 453 -27.03 -17.38 -3.31
N GLY A 454 -27.20 -16.11 -3.73
CA GLY A 454 -28.00 -15.73 -4.90
C GLY A 454 -27.35 -16.08 -6.24
N SER A 455 -28.13 -16.12 -7.32
CA SER A 455 -27.61 -16.30 -8.69
C SER A 455 -27.16 -14.96 -9.28
N LEU A 456 -25.98 -14.92 -9.91
CA LEU A 456 -25.55 -13.78 -10.71
C LEU A 456 -25.94 -14.01 -12.16
N VAL A 457 -26.69 -13.07 -12.73
CA VAL A 457 -27.17 -13.12 -14.12
C VAL A 457 -26.88 -11.84 -14.86
N VAL A 458 -26.76 -11.94 -16.17
CA VAL A 458 -26.65 -10.82 -17.11
C VAL A 458 -27.96 -10.70 -17.88
N ASP A 459 -28.51 -9.49 -17.97
CA ASP A 459 -29.66 -9.22 -18.86
C ASP A 459 -29.21 -9.23 -20.32
N GLY A 460 -29.85 -10.06 -21.14
CA GLY A 460 -29.51 -10.25 -22.54
C GLY A 460 -29.53 -8.94 -23.36
N PRO A 461 -30.62 -8.17 -23.30
CA PRO A 461 -30.75 -6.91 -24.04
C PRO A 461 -29.87 -5.76 -23.57
N THR A 462 -29.69 -5.56 -22.25
CA THR A 462 -28.98 -4.37 -21.72
C THR A 462 -27.57 -4.63 -21.23
N GLY A 463 -27.18 -5.88 -21.00
CA GLY A 463 -25.88 -6.21 -20.39
C GLY A 463 -25.79 -5.90 -18.89
N HIS A 464 -26.88 -5.43 -18.25
CA HIS A 464 -26.91 -5.17 -16.82
C HIS A 464 -26.65 -6.45 -16.04
N VAL A 465 -25.93 -6.34 -14.91
CA VAL A 465 -25.64 -7.48 -14.05
C VAL A 465 -26.53 -7.45 -12.82
N LEU A 466 -27.06 -8.62 -12.48
CA LEU A 466 -28.13 -8.78 -11.52
C LEU A 466 -27.81 -9.91 -10.53
N ARG A 467 -27.91 -9.62 -9.22
CA ARG A 467 -28.02 -10.66 -8.18
C ARG A 467 -29.48 -11.04 -7.94
N VAL A 468 -29.86 -12.25 -8.34
CA VAL A 468 -31.16 -12.86 -8.06
C VAL A 468 -31.14 -13.51 -6.67
N PRO A 469 -31.94 -13.04 -5.70
CA PRO A 469 -32.01 -13.63 -4.36
C PRO A 469 -32.47 -15.09 -4.34
N THR A 470 -32.12 -15.84 -3.30
CA THR A 470 -32.53 -17.26 -3.19
C THR A 470 -33.95 -17.45 -2.67
N GLY A 471 -34.51 -16.44 -2.02
CA GLY A 471 -35.85 -16.45 -1.46
C GLY A 471 -36.28 -15.08 -0.90
N PRO A 472 -37.56 -14.95 -0.51
CA PRO A 472 -38.10 -13.68 -0.01
C PRO A 472 -37.43 -13.28 1.32
N GLY A 473 -37.20 -11.97 1.52
CA GLY A 473 -36.59 -11.42 2.74
C GLY A 473 -35.07 -11.25 2.70
N GLU A 474 -34.43 -11.59 1.58
CA GLU A 474 -33.03 -11.26 1.30
C GLU A 474 -32.82 -9.83 0.77
N ASP A 475 -33.85 -9.00 0.75
CA ASP A 475 -33.83 -7.62 0.23
C ASP A 475 -32.73 -6.76 0.88
N HIS A 476 -32.35 -7.09 2.12
CA HIS A 476 -31.27 -6.43 2.87
C HIS A 476 -29.87 -6.67 2.29
N LEU A 477 -29.69 -7.67 1.41
CA LEU A 477 -28.44 -7.91 0.67
C LEU A 477 -28.42 -7.15 -0.67
N GLY A 478 -29.50 -6.46 -1.03
CA GLY A 478 -29.65 -5.76 -2.30
C GLY A 478 -30.17 -6.65 -3.42
N GLY A 479 -30.90 -6.01 -4.35
CA GLY A 479 -31.52 -6.60 -5.52
C GLY A 479 -31.84 -5.53 -6.58
N LEU A 480 -30.87 -5.32 -7.46
CA LEU A 480 -30.98 -4.95 -8.89
C LEU A 480 -31.16 -3.49 -9.34
N PRO A 481 -30.39 -3.07 -10.38
CA PRO A 481 -29.15 -3.71 -10.90
C PRO A 481 -27.99 -3.60 -9.89
N ILE A 482 -27.06 -4.59 -9.91
CA ILE A 482 -25.81 -4.53 -9.12
C ILE A 482 -24.64 -3.92 -9.88
N ALA A 483 -24.80 -3.75 -11.20
CA ALA A 483 -23.95 -2.99 -12.11
C ALA A 483 -24.73 -2.74 -13.40
N ASP A 484 -24.49 -1.59 -14.04
CA ASP A 484 -25.17 -1.19 -15.28
C ASP A 484 -24.53 -1.79 -16.53
N SER A 485 -23.42 -2.53 -16.40
CA SER A 485 -22.80 -3.31 -17.48
C SER A 485 -21.96 -4.46 -16.92
N LEU A 486 -21.64 -5.45 -17.75
CA LEU A 486 -20.70 -6.51 -17.38
C LEU A 486 -19.29 -5.98 -17.10
N GLU A 487 -18.84 -4.99 -17.85
CA GLU A 487 -17.52 -4.37 -17.67
C GLU A 487 -17.41 -3.67 -16.31
N GLU A 488 -18.43 -2.89 -15.94
CA GLU A 488 -18.51 -2.25 -14.63
C GLU A 488 -18.52 -3.31 -13.52
N PHE A 489 -19.33 -4.37 -13.68
CA PHE A 489 -19.38 -5.47 -12.73
C PHE A 489 -18.00 -6.10 -12.52
N LEU A 490 -17.28 -6.45 -13.59
CA LEU A 490 -15.94 -7.04 -13.50
C LEU A 490 -14.91 -6.08 -12.89
N THR A 491 -15.02 -4.78 -13.17
CA THR A 491 -14.21 -3.73 -12.52
C THR A 491 -14.46 -3.69 -11.01
N MET A 492 -15.73 -3.72 -10.60
CA MET A 492 -16.11 -3.79 -9.18
C MET A 492 -15.65 -5.10 -8.51
N VAL A 493 -15.67 -6.23 -9.23
CA VAL A 493 -15.11 -7.50 -8.74
C VAL A 493 -13.60 -7.37 -8.51
N ALA A 494 -12.86 -6.73 -9.41
CA ALA A 494 -11.42 -6.50 -9.25
C ALA A 494 -11.11 -5.69 -7.98
N VAL A 495 -11.84 -4.58 -7.77
CA VAL A 495 -11.74 -3.74 -6.56
C VAL A 495 -12.07 -4.55 -5.31
N PHE A 496 -13.17 -5.31 -5.33
CA PHE A 496 -13.64 -6.10 -4.21
C PHE A 496 -12.64 -7.20 -3.80
N VAL A 497 -12.13 -7.97 -4.77
CA VAL A 497 -11.17 -9.04 -4.51
C VAL A 497 -9.83 -8.48 -4.04
N THR A 498 -9.34 -7.40 -4.65
CA THR A 498 -8.14 -6.69 -4.20
C THR A 498 -8.27 -6.24 -2.74
N GLY A 499 -9.43 -5.68 -2.39
CA GLY A 499 -9.78 -5.30 -1.03
C GLY A 499 -9.81 -6.46 -0.05
N LEU A 500 -10.49 -7.55 -0.43
CA LEU A 500 -10.59 -8.76 0.38
C LEU A 500 -9.22 -9.37 0.67
N ARG A 501 -8.38 -9.52 -0.36
CA ARG A 501 -7.04 -10.10 -0.24
C ARG A 501 -6.11 -9.18 0.56
N SER A 502 -6.12 -7.87 0.30
CA SER A 502 -5.37 -6.87 1.06
C SER A 502 -5.76 -6.87 2.55
N ARG A 503 -7.06 -6.94 2.83
CA ARG A 503 -7.58 -7.06 4.21
C ARG A 503 -7.12 -8.34 4.88
N HIS A 504 -7.09 -9.46 4.17
CA HIS A 504 -6.67 -10.75 4.72
C HIS A 504 -5.17 -10.76 5.04
N LEU A 505 -4.38 -9.94 4.33
CA LEU A 505 -2.95 -9.72 4.57
C LEU A 505 -2.66 -8.79 5.76
N ALA A 506 -3.58 -7.90 6.11
CA ALA A 506 -3.43 -7.06 7.28
C ALA A 506 -3.48 -7.89 8.60
N PRO A 507 -2.65 -7.55 9.61
CA PRO A 507 -2.64 -8.23 10.90
C PRO A 507 -4.06 -8.29 11.51
N PRO A 508 -4.50 -9.42 12.11
CA PRO A 508 -5.88 -9.59 12.54
C PRO A 508 -6.42 -8.51 13.49
N THR A 509 -5.55 -7.88 14.28
CA THR A 509 -5.91 -6.84 15.25
C THR A 509 -5.46 -5.43 14.84
N SER A 510 -5.05 -5.20 13.58
CA SER A 510 -4.66 -3.87 13.12
C SER A 510 -5.88 -3.03 12.75
N ALA A 511 -5.80 -1.71 12.95
CA ALA A 511 -6.79 -0.76 12.45
C ALA A 511 -6.91 -0.83 10.92
N GLU A 512 -5.79 -1.10 10.22
CA GLU A 512 -5.78 -1.25 8.76
C GLU A 512 -6.76 -2.32 8.27
N ARG A 513 -6.96 -3.43 8.99
CA ARG A 513 -7.93 -4.46 8.57
C ARG A 513 -9.35 -3.91 8.47
N GLN A 514 -9.72 -2.97 9.34
CA GLN A 514 -11.01 -2.29 9.30
C GLN A 514 -11.02 -1.18 8.24
N GLN A 515 -9.93 -0.41 8.14
CA GLN A 515 -9.78 0.65 7.14
C GLN A 515 -9.83 0.10 5.71
N ALA A 516 -9.22 -1.07 5.45
CA ALA A 516 -9.27 -1.73 4.15
C ALA A 516 -10.71 -1.97 3.69
N THR A 517 -11.60 -2.41 4.60
CA THR A 517 -13.04 -2.53 4.29
C THR A 517 -13.64 -1.19 3.88
N TYR A 518 -13.35 -0.12 4.61
CA TYR A 518 -13.85 1.22 4.29
C TYR A 518 -13.30 1.74 2.95
N TRP A 519 -12.00 1.57 2.69
CA TRP A 519 -11.37 1.96 1.43
C TRP A 519 -11.95 1.20 0.24
N THR A 520 -12.16 -0.12 0.37
CA THR A 520 -12.78 -0.93 -0.69
C THR A 520 -14.21 -0.50 -0.98
N VAL A 521 -15.03 -0.26 0.06
CA VAL A 521 -16.40 0.24 -0.14
C VAL A 521 -16.39 1.63 -0.77
N GLY A 522 -15.48 2.52 -0.34
CA GLY A 522 -15.29 3.83 -0.97
C GLY A 522 -14.96 3.71 -2.46
N ALA A 523 -14.00 2.86 -2.81
CA ALA A 523 -13.59 2.63 -4.20
C ALA A 523 -14.74 2.06 -5.05
N LEU A 524 -15.54 1.13 -4.51
CA LEU A 524 -16.73 0.61 -5.22
C LEU A 524 -17.75 1.71 -5.52
N ILE A 525 -17.97 2.64 -4.59
CA ILE A 525 -18.87 3.80 -4.76
C ILE A 525 -18.29 4.80 -5.77
N GLU A 526 -16.97 4.98 -5.81
CA GLU A 526 -16.30 5.81 -6.81
C GLU A 526 -16.40 5.21 -8.22
N THR A 527 -16.36 3.88 -8.35
CA THR A 527 -16.59 3.18 -9.63
C THR A 527 -18.03 3.38 -10.11
N ASN A 528 -19.03 3.11 -9.25
CA ASN A 528 -20.43 3.43 -9.52
C ASN A 528 -21.16 3.72 -8.21
N GLU A 529 -21.73 4.92 -8.09
CA GLU A 529 -22.32 5.39 -6.84
C GLU A 529 -23.52 4.54 -6.38
N THR A 530 -24.33 4.05 -7.32
CA THR A 530 -25.56 3.29 -7.01
C THR A 530 -25.20 1.83 -6.74
N SER A 531 -24.48 1.20 -7.66
CA SER A 531 -24.03 -0.19 -7.60
C SER A 531 -23.09 -0.44 -6.41
N GLY A 532 -22.16 0.48 -6.15
CA GLY A 532 -21.17 0.38 -5.07
C GLY A 532 -21.78 0.47 -3.67
N LYS A 533 -22.97 1.08 -3.54
CA LYS A 533 -23.74 1.13 -2.27
C LYS A 533 -24.54 -0.15 -2.00
N GLN A 534 -24.56 -1.11 -2.92
CA GLN A 534 -25.32 -2.35 -2.73
C GLN A 534 -24.80 -3.11 -1.49
N PRO A 535 -25.67 -3.51 -0.54
CA PRO A 535 -25.24 -4.10 0.74
C PRO A 535 -24.46 -5.41 0.62
N ALA A 536 -24.64 -6.18 -0.46
CA ALA A 536 -23.90 -7.43 -0.67
C ALA A 536 -22.37 -7.23 -0.66
N TRP A 537 -21.86 -6.11 -1.18
CA TRP A 537 -20.43 -5.80 -1.19
C TRP A 537 -19.88 -5.66 0.23
N SER A 538 -20.53 -4.83 1.05
CA SER A 538 -20.08 -4.57 2.43
C SER A 538 -20.36 -5.75 3.36
N TYR A 539 -21.44 -6.50 3.14
CA TYR A 539 -21.81 -7.67 3.95
C TYR A 539 -20.66 -8.67 4.04
N VAL A 540 -20.06 -9.05 2.91
CA VAL A 540 -18.94 -9.99 2.91
C VAL A 540 -17.73 -9.42 3.64
N LEU A 541 -17.36 -8.16 3.36
CA LEU A 541 -16.18 -7.53 3.97
C LEU A 541 -16.29 -7.39 5.50
N HIS A 542 -17.52 -7.29 6.03
CA HIS A 542 -17.77 -7.21 7.48
C HIS A 542 -17.96 -8.57 8.16
N ASN A 543 -18.40 -9.61 7.44
CA ASN A 543 -18.77 -10.91 8.02
C ASN A 543 -17.81 -12.07 7.67
N THR A 544 -16.75 -11.80 6.92
CA THR A 544 -15.62 -12.73 6.65
C THR A 544 -14.33 -12.15 7.23
#